data_AF-A0A1V5XFS7-F1
#
_entry.id   AF-A0A1V5XFS7-F1
#
_cell.length_a   1.000
_cell.length_b   1.000
_cell.length_c   1.000
_cell.angle_alpha   90.00
_cell.angle_beta   90.00
_cell.angle_gamma   90.00
#
_symmetry.space_group_name_H-M   'P 1'
#
loop_
_entity.id
_entity.type
_entity.pdbx_description
1 polymer ?
#
loop_
_entity_poly.entity_id
_entity_poly.type
_entity_poly.pdbx_seq_one_letter_code
_entity_poly.pdbx_strand_id
1 'polypeptide(L)'
;MRLPWLISTQILVMSCCTGCALGEGSGEVVSQRLRLESCWDGPYDMLPDFFAGVPYRDSFQIRIQRGGDQAEMSDGLAIMVDDVNQIRAQLGLPIAVGLSPEVTPPGVPLTPDPNPPQVHMALYLHNTCREHVSTLHAIRGVITFEHLFNGDPNETNAGERLSSAAFDVTVADPRKQPAGGGPIPEQYLSRVTGWFQFYFERGQPGQPFP
;
A
#
# COMPACT_ATOMS: atom_id res chain seq x y z
N MET A 1 -32.06 22.07 -62.98
CA MET A 1 -30.72 21.46 -62.87
C MET A 1 -29.81 22.37 -62.05
N ARG A 2 -29.71 22.14 -60.72
CA ARG A 2 -28.65 22.67 -59.83
C ARG A 2 -28.43 21.67 -58.68
N LEU A 3 -27.15 21.50 -58.32
CA LEU A 3 -26.49 20.44 -57.53
C LEU A 3 -26.94 20.27 -56.06
N PRO A 4 -26.66 19.09 -55.44
CA PRO A 4 -26.88 18.83 -54.02
C PRO A 4 -25.72 19.36 -53.14
N TRP A 5 -26.05 19.78 -51.92
CA TRP A 5 -25.11 20.24 -50.90
C TRP A 5 -24.44 19.05 -50.20
N LEU A 6 -23.11 19.13 -50.10
CA LEU A 6 -22.21 18.18 -49.45
C LEU A 6 -22.27 18.31 -47.92
N ILE A 7 -22.32 17.15 -47.27
CA ILE A 7 -22.21 16.95 -45.83
C ILE A 7 -20.74 17.11 -45.44
N SER A 8 -20.39 18.18 -44.72
CA SER A 8 -19.07 18.32 -44.09
C SER A 8 -19.06 17.60 -42.74
N THR A 9 -18.46 16.41 -42.70
CA THR A 9 -18.20 15.65 -41.47
C THR A 9 -16.87 16.14 -40.89
N GLN A 10 -16.90 16.87 -39.77
CA GLN A 10 -15.68 17.21 -39.04
C GLN A 10 -15.23 16.00 -38.21
N ILE A 11 -14.07 15.45 -38.52
CA ILE A 11 -13.36 14.47 -37.70
C ILE A 11 -12.61 15.24 -36.62
N LEU A 12 -13.12 15.19 -35.39
CA LEU A 12 -12.43 15.67 -34.20
C LEU A 12 -11.38 14.61 -33.79
N VAL A 13 -10.12 14.84 -34.13
CA VAL A 13 -9.00 14.01 -33.66
C VAL A 13 -8.76 14.33 -32.19
N MET A 14 -9.31 13.49 -31.32
CA MET A 14 -9.09 13.55 -29.88
C MET A 14 -7.67 13.03 -29.60
N SER A 15 -6.72 13.95 -29.39
CA SER A 15 -5.39 13.62 -28.87
C SER A 15 -5.56 13.01 -27.49
N CYS A 16 -5.39 11.69 -27.41
CA CYS A 16 -5.33 10.97 -26.16
C CYS A 16 -4.00 11.33 -25.50
N CYS A 17 -4.04 12.13 -24.43
CA CYS A 17 -2.90 12.35 -23.56
C CYS A 17 -2.48 11.00 -22.97
N THR A 18 -1.43 10.40 -23.52
CA THR A 18 -0.66 9.36 -22.84
C THR A 18 0.11 10.04 -21.70
N GLY A 19 -0.56 10.30 -20.58
CA GLY A 19 0.13 10.59 -19.33
C GLY A 19 0.90 9.33 -18.95
N CYS A 20 2.22 9.43 -18.81
CA CYS A 20 3.06 8.35 -18.30
C CYS A 20 2.59 8.02 -16.88
N ALA A 21 1.75 7.00 -16.74
CA ALA A 21 1.42 6.42 -15.44
C ALA A 21 2.64 5.63 -14.99
N LEU A 22 3.45 6.25 -14.12
CA LEU A 22 4.54 5.58 -13.41
C LEU A 22 3.91 4.73 -12.30
N GLY A 23 4.24 3.43 -12.25
CA GLY A 23 3.68 2.48 -11.29
C GLY A 23 2.47 1.73 -11.85
N GLU A 24 2.65 1.00 -12.96
CA GLU A 24 1.60 0.16 -13.53
C GLU A 24 1.31 -1.04 -12.60
N GLY A 25 0.06 -1.11 -12.14
CA GLY A 25 -0.40 -2.15 -11.24
C GLY A 25 -1.92 -2.08 -11.08
N SER A 26 -2.45 -3.06 -10.38
CA SER A 26 -3.87 -3.10 -10.01
C SER A 26 -3.98 -3.59 -8.58
N GLY A 27 -5.01 -3.12 -7.88
CA GLY A 27 -5.21 -3.50 -6.51
C GLY A 27 -6.44 -2.85 -5.92
N GLU A 28 -6.73 -3.25 -4.70
CA GLU A 28 -7.87 -2.80 -3.93
C GLU A 28 -7.44 -2.73 -2.47
N VAL A 29 -7.85 -1.68 -1.76
CA VAL A 29 -7.67 -1.55 -0.31
C VAL A 29 -8.95 -0.95 0.25
N VAL A 30 -9.70 -1.77 0.97
CA VAL A 30 -11.06 -1.43 1.42
C VAL A 30 -11.27 -1.75 2.89
N SER A 31 -12.19 -1.02 3.51
CA SER A 31 -12.71 -1.29 4.84
C SER A 31 -14.20 -1.01 4.88
N GLN A 32 -14.99 -1.91 5.46
CA GLN A 32 -16.43 -1.66 5.68
C GLN A 32 -16.65 -0.52 6.68
N ARG A 33 -15.72 -0.35 7.61
CA ARG A 33 -15.72 0.73 8.59
C ARG A 33 -14.28 0.98 9.05
N LEU A 34 -13.66 1.98 8.45
CA LEU A 34 -12.39 2.51 8.92
C LEU A 34 -12.67 3.57 9.98
N ARG A 35 -11.97 3.48 11.11
CA ARG A 35 -12.05 4.44 12.21
C ARG A 35 -10.68 5.06 12.44
N LEU A 36 -10.60 6.36 12.19
CA LEU A 36 -9.48 7.21 12.56
C LEU A 36 -10.05 8.40 13.34
N GLU A 37 -9.70 8.49 14.62
CA GLU A 37 -10.28 9.50 15.52
C GLU A 37 -10.04 10.92 14.99
N SER A 38 -11.10 11.74 15.07
CA SER A 38 -11.11 13.12 14.58
C SER A 38 -10.88 13.32 13.08
N CYS A 39 -10.81 12.25 12.28
CA CYS A 39 -10.80 12.36 10.82
C CYS A 39 -11.89 11.56 10.10
N TRP A 40 -11.96 10.24 10.32
CA TRP A 40 -12.78 9.34 9.51
C TRP A 40 -13.51 8.29 10.35
N ASP A 41 -14.79 8.08 10.09
CA ASP A 41 -15.55 6.94 10.59
C ASP A 41 -16.60 6.53 9.57
N GLY A 42 -16.34 5.45 8.85
CA GLY A 42 -17.23 4.96 7.82
C GLY A 42 -16.56 4.01 6.84
N PRO A 43 -17.28 3.56 5.80
CA PRO A 43 -16.69 2.77 4.74
C PRO A 43 -15.55 3.53 4.09
N TYR A 44 -14.49 2.82 3.74
CA TYR A 44 -13.31 3.37 3.11
C TYR A 44 -12.92 2.52 1.92
N ASP A 45 -12.63 3.18 0.81
CA ASP A 45 -12.09 2.57 -0.39
C ASP A 45 -10.97 3.47 -0.91
N MET A 46 -9.76 2.91 -0.97
CA MET A 46 -8.56 3.62 -1.39
C MET A 46 -8.45 3.75 -2.90
N LEU A 47 -9.14 2.96 -3.74
CA LEU A 47 -8.99 2.93 -5.22
C LEU A 47 -7.55 3.28 -5.68
N PRO A 48 -6.55 2.42 -5.42
CA PRO A 48 -5.17 2.72 -5.71
C PRO A 48 -4.88 2.80 -7.22
N ASP A 49 -4.07 3.76 -7.61
CA ASP A 49 -3.63 4.02 -8.99
C ASP A 49 -2.10 4.14 -9.11
N PHE A 50 -1.37 4.04 -7.99
CA PHE A 50 0.08 4.07 -7.95
C PHE A 50 0.64 2.89 -7.14
N PHE A 51 1.61 2.19 -7.74
CA PHE A 51 2.25 1.01 -7.16
C PHE A 51 3.76 1.12 -7.31
N ALA A 52 4.49 0.96 -6.20
CA ALA A 52 5.94 1.03 -6.21
C ALA A 52 6.55 0.02 -5.25
N GLY A 53 7.73 -0.47 -5.62
CA GLY A 53 8.57 -1.31 -4.78
C GLY A 53 9.94 -0.67 -4.62
N VAL A 54 10.48 -0.67 -3.41
CA VAL A 54 11.82 -0.18 -3.11
C VAL A 54 12.57 -1.30 -2.38
N PRO A 55 13.44 -2.05 -3.08
CA PRO A 55 14.32 -3.02 -2.44
C PRO A 55 15.45 -2.32 -1.68
N TYR A 56 15.80 -2.84 -0.51
CA TYR A 56 17.00 -2.46 0.23
C TYR A 56 17.58 -3.67 0.97
N ARG A 57 18.76 -4.13 0.53
CA ARG A 57 19.37 -5.38 1.02
C ARG A 57 18.37 -6.54 0.86
N ASP A 58 18.08 -7.26 1.94
CA ASP A 58 17.10 -8.36 1.96
C ASP A 58 15.66 -7.88 2.19
N SER A 59 15.46 -6.59 2.46
CA SER A 59 14.13 -6.01 2.70
C SER A 59 13.51 -5.45 1.43
N PHE A 60 12.17 -5.44 1.39
CA PHE A 60 11.41 -4.87 0.30
C PHE A 60 10.23 -4.06 0.82
N GLN A 61 10.26 -2.76 0.51
CA GLN A 61 9.17 -1.86 0.82
C GLN A 61 8.24 -1.75 -0.38
N ILE A 62 6.97 -2.06 -0.18
CA ILE A 62 5.90 -1.90 -1.17
C ILE A 62 5.06 -0.70 -0.77
N ARG A 63 4.70 0.12 -1.75
CA ARG A 63 3.80 1.26 -1.60
C ARG A 63 2.66 1.11 -2.60
N ILE A 64 1.44 1.14 -2.07
CA ILE A 64 0.20 1.11 -2.84
C ILE A 64 -0.55 2.39 -2.48
N GLN A 65 -0.86 3.24 -3.44
CA GLN A 65 -1.34 4.59 -3.15
C GLN A 65 -2.44 5.01 -4.10
N ARG A 66 -3.24 5.96 -3.64
CA ARG A 66 -4.06 6.82 -4.49
C ARG A 66 -3.37 8.17 -4.66
N GLY A 67 -3.10 8.54 -5.90
CA GLY A 67 -2.45 9.78 -6.30
C GLY A 67 -1.08 9.54 -6.94
N GLY A 68 -0.05 10.18 -6.40
CA GLY A 68 1.28 10.17 -6.99
C GLY A 68 2.33 9.47 -6.13
N ASP A 69 3.57 9.71 -6.49
CA ASP A 69 4.77 9.21 -5.82
C ASP A 69 5.08 9.86 -4.47
N GLN A 70 4.45 11.00 -4.18
CA GLN A 70 4.65 11.73 -2.93
C GLN A 70 3.70 11.22 -1.84
N ALA A 71 4.25 10.54 -0.84
CA ALA A 71 3.47 9.94 0.25
C ALA A 71 2.66 11.00 1.00
N GLU A 72 3.25 12.18 1.22
CA GLU A 72 2.70 13.30 1.98
C GLU A 72 1.44 13.89 1.35
N MET A 73 1.21 13.66 0.05
CA MET A 73 0.05 14.14 -0.69
C MET A 73 -0.90 13.01 -1.11
N SER A 74 -0.70 11.81 -0.58
CA SER A 74 -1.45 10.61 -0.99
C SER A 74 -2.03 9.87 0.20
N ASP A 75 -3.12 9.17 -0.06
CA ASP A 75 -3.52 8.07 0.83
C ASP A 75 -2.82 6.81 0.33
N GLY A 76 -2.36 5.96 1.24
CA GLY A 76 -1.61 4.80 0.83
C GLY A 76 -1.41 3.76 1.92
N LEU A 77 -1.09 2.57 1.45
CA LEU A 77 -0.69 1.42 2.22
C LEU A 77 0.80 1.17 1.97
N ALA A 78 1.61 1.32 3.02
CA ALA A 78 2.99 0.87 3.03
C ALA A 78 3.04 -0.54 3.60
N ILE A 79 3.74 -1.44 2.91
CA ILE A 79 4.03 -2.79 3.36
C ILE A 79 5.55 -2.92 3.41
N MET A 80 6.09 -3.36 4.53
CA MET A 80 7.50 -3.69 4.67
C MET A 80 7.62 -5.20 4.81
N VAL A 81 8.45 -5.80 3.97
CA VAL A 81 8.91 -7.18 4.09
C VAL A 81 10.36 -7.13 4.55
N ASP A 82 10.66 -7.68 5.72
CA ASP A 82 11.99 -7.58 6.33
C ASP A 82 13.02 -8.51 5.65
N ASP A 83 12.60 -9.72 5.30
CA ASP A 83 13.42 -10.72 4.58
C ASP A 83 12.65 -11.35 3.42
N VAL A 84 12.93 -10.86 2.21
CA VAL A 84 12.33 -11.33 0.96
C VAL A 84 12.61 -12.82 0.71
N ASN A 85 13.81 -13.30 1.04
CA ASN A 85 14.20 -14.69 0.78
C ASN A 85 13.41 -15.65 1.68
N GLN A 86 13.23 -15.29 2.95
CA GLN A 86 12.45 -16.07 3.90
C GLN A 86 10.96 -16.11 3.53
N ILE A 87 10.40 -14.98 3.06
CA ILE A 87 9.01 -14.91 2.63
C ILE A 87 8.79 -15.67 1.32
N ARG A 88 9.74 -15.62 0.38
CA ARG A 88 9.67 -16.37 -0.88
C ARG A 88 9.69 -17.89 -0.70
N ALA A 89 10.25 -18.39 0.41
CA ALA A 89 10.15 -19.81 0.77
C ALA A 89 8.73 -20.22 1.24
N GLN A 90 7.84 -19.25 1.47
CA GLN A 90 6.49 -19.43 2.04
C GLN A 90 5.39 -18.87 1.13
N LEU A 91 5.66 -18.69 -0.17
CA LEU A 91 4.64 -18.25 -1.13
C LEU A 91 3.42 -19.19 -1.12
N GLY A 92 2.23 -18.61 -1.27
CA GLY A 92 0.94 -19.31 -1.18
C GLY A 92 0.49 -19.65 0.24
N LEU A 93 1.31 -19.40 1.27
CA LEU A 93 0.94 -19.58 2.68
C LEU A 93 0.53 -18.25 3.33
N PRO A 94 -0.41 -18.27 4.29
CA PRO A 94 -0.77 -17.08 5.05
C PRO A 94 0.36 -16.71 6.01
N ILE A 95 0.88 -15.48 5.87
CA ILE A 95 1.98 -14.95 6.66
C ILE A 95 1.43 -13.92 7.64
N ALA A 96 1.83 -14.04 8.91
CA ALA A 96 1.37 -13.14 9.95
C ALA A 96 1.90 -11.72 9.73
N VAL A 97 0.99 -10.75 9.77
CA VAL A 97 1.31 -9.32 9.77
C VAL A 97 1.20 -8.79 11.19
N GLY A 98 2.17 -7.97 11.61
CA GLY A 98 2.10 -7.31 12.90
C GLY A 98 2.85 -5.99 12.95
N LEU A 99 2.90 -5.41 14.15
CA LEU A 99 3.58 -4.14 14.38
C LEU A 99 5.09 -4.29 14.20
N SER A 100 5.69 -3.29 13.57
CA SER A 100 7.15 -3.17 13.56
C SER A 100 7.64 -2.87 14.99
N PRO A 101 8.76 -3.45 15.44
CA PRO A 101 9.33 -3.16 16.76
C PRO A 101 9.55 -1.66 17.01
N GLU A 102 9.86 -0.91 15.94
CA GLU A 102 10.16 0.54 15.99
C GLU A 102 8.93 1.41 16.30
N VAL A 103 7.71 0.90 16.12
CA VAL A 103 6.46 1.64 16.35
C VAL A 103 5.79 1.28 17.67
N THR A 104 6.53 0.64 18.58
CA THR A 104 6.02 0.29 19.91
C THR A 104 5.76 1.57 20.74
N PRO A 105 4.58 1.74 21.34
CA PRO A 105 4.26 2.94 22.11
C PRO A 105 5.20 3.17 23.31
N PRO A 106 5.53 4.44 23.64
CA PRO A 106 6.34 4.75 24.80
C PRO A 106 5.64 4.29 26.09
N GLY A 107 6.42 3.70 27.01
CA GLY A 107 5.90 3.18 28.29
C GLY A 107 5.41 1.74 28.24
N VAL A 108 5.48 1.07 27.09
CA VAL A 108 5.31 -0.38 26.97
C VAL A 108 6.70 -1.03 26.97
N PRO A 109 6.98 -2.03 27.83
CA PRO A 109 8.27 -2.72 27.81
C PRO A 109 8.44 -3.46 26.49
N LEU A 110 9.55 -3.21 25.80
CA LEU A 110 9.98 -4.01 24.65
C LEU A 110 10.21 -5.45 25.14
N THR A 111 9.29 -6.34 24.78
CA THR A 111 9.38 -7.75 25.14
C THR A 111 9.97 -8.46 23.91
N PRO A 112 11.14 -9.10 24.02
CA PRO A 112 11.72 -9.82 22.89
C PRO A 112 10.77 -10.93 22.44
N ASP A 113 10.27 -10.84 21.21
CA ASP A 113 9.56 -11.93 20.56
C ASP A 113 10.58 -12.83 19.87
N PRO A 114 10.66 -14.14 20.19
CA PRO A 114 11.56 -15.06 19.50
C PRO A 114 11.20 -15.28 18.03
N ASN A 115 9.98 -14.94 17.60
CA ASN A 115 9.54 -15.06 16.22
C ASN A 115 8.69 -13.85 15.81
N PRO A 116 9.33 -12.66 15.65
CA PRO A 116 8.61 -11.45 15.31
C PRO A 116 7.98 -11.57 13.91
N PRO A 117 6.84 -10.92 13.66
CA PRO A 117 6.26 -10.80 12.32
C PRO A 117 7.28 -10.23 11.35
N GLN A 118 7.46 -10.89 10.20
CA GLN A 118 8.40 -10.49 9.13
C GLN A 118 7.77 -9.50 8.13
N VAL A 119 6.47 -9.25 8.27
CA VAL A 119 5.72 -8.34 7.41
C VAL A 119 4.98 -7.33 8.27
N HIS A 120 5.15 -6.06 7.92
CA HIS A 120 4.57 -4.92 8.60
C HIS A 120 3.75 -4.08 7.62
N MET A 121 2.64 -3.52 8.08
CA MET A 121 1.78 -2.69 7.23
C MET A 121 1.36 -1.42 7.94
N ALA A 122 1.30 -0.32 7.20
CA ALA A 122 0.85 0.98 7.68
C ALA A 122 -0.05 1.63 6.62
N LEU A 123 -1.29 1.93 7.00
CA LEU A 123 -2.25 2.68 6.20
C LEU A 123 -2.17 4.16 6.62
N TYR A 124 -1.78 5.03 5.70
CA TYR A 124 -1.75 6.48 5.92
C TYR A 124 -2.80 7.17 5.06
N LEU A 125 -3.49 8.15 5.64
CA LEU A 125 -4.54 8.92 4.98
C LEU A 125 -4.11 10.39 4.85
N HIS A 126 -2.97 10.67 4.24
CA HIS A 126 -2.43 12.05 4.22
C HIS A 126 -3.24 12.98 3.32
N ASN A 127 -3.85 12.46 2.25
CA ASN A 127 -4.69 13.25 1.36
C ASN A 127 -6.11 13.44 1.92
N THR A 128 -6.68 12.39 2.51
CA THR A 128 -8.03 12.43 3.10
C THR A 128 -8.04 13.16 4.45
N CYS A 129 -7.01 12.98 5.28
CA CYS A 129 -6.92 13.53 6.64
C CYS A 129 -5.80 14.57 6.79
N ARG A 130 -5.86 15.67 6.03
CA ARG A 130 -4.77 16.65 5.92
C ARG A 130 -4.40 17.38 7.22
N GLU A 131 -5.29 17.40 8.20
CA GLU A 131 -5.11 18.17 9.44
C GLU A 131 -4.41 17.38 10.56
N HIS A 132 -4.21 16.07 10.37
CA HIS A 132 -3.70 15.17 11.42
C HIS A 132 -2.72 14.13 10.86
N VAL A 133 -1.78 13.69 11.71
CA VAL A 133 -0.95 12.52 11.40
C VAL A 133 -1.84 11.28 11.43
N SER A 134 -2.17 10.78 10.25
CA SER A 134 -3.26 9.85 9.98
C SER A 134 -2.78 8.45 9.59
N THR A 135 -1.86 7.88 10.38
CA THR A 135 -1.28 6.56 10.13
C THR A 135 -1.83 5.51 11.10
N LEU A 136 -2.42 4.45 10.55
CA LEU A 136 -2.87 3.27 11.26
C LEU A 136 -1.93 2.11 10.93
N HIS A 137 -1.46 1.40 11.93
CA HIS A 137 -0.55 0.26 11.75
C HIS A 137 -1.33 -1.05 11.87
N ALA A 138 -0.96 -2.05 11.06
CA ALA A 138 -1.49 -3.39 11.20
C ALA A 138 -0.97 -4.01 12.51
N ILE A 139 -1.92 -4.35 13.38
CA ILE A 139 -1.63 -4.95 14.68
C ILE A 139 -1.72 -6.47 14.66
N ARG A 140 -2.50 -7.02 13.72
CA ARG A 140 -2.67 -8.46 13.49
C ARG A 140 -3.30 -8.69 12.12
N GLY A 141 -3.19 -9.91 11.63
CA GLY A 141 -3.82 -10.34 10.38
C GLY A 141 -2.87 -11.16 9.56
N VAL A 142 -3.23 -11.37 8.30
CA VAL A 142 -2.43 -12.16 7.39
C VAL A 142 -2.32 -11.50 6.01
N ILE A 143 -1.21 -11.80 5.35
CA ILE A 143 -0.97 -11.53 3.94
C ILE A 143 -0.50 -12.82 3.29
N THR A 144 -1.00 -13.13 2.10
CA THR A 144 -0.59 -14.28 1.30
C THR A 144 0.00 -13.75 0.00
N PHE A 145 1.30 -13.96 -0.18
CA PHE A 145 2.00 -13.62 -1.41
C PHE A 145 1.89 -14.80 -2.38
N GLU A 146 1.33 -14.56 -3.56
CA GLU A 146 1.41 -15.52 -4.68
C GLU A 146 2.71 -15.33 -5.44
N HIS A 147 3.10 -14.08 -5.63
CA HIS A 147 4.40 -13.68 -6.17
C HIS A 147 5.00 -12.58 -5.31
N LEU A 148 6.33 -12.61 -5.14
CA LEU A 148 7.06 -11.55 -4.46
C LEU A 148 8.34 -11.29 -5.23
N PHE A 149 8.60 -10.02 -5.55
CA PHE A 149 9.83 -9.60 -6.21
C PHE A 149 11.06 -10.15 -5.49
N ASN A 150 12.05 -10.64 -6.24
CA ASN A 150 13.22 -11.31 -5.68
C ASN A 150 14.24 -10.38 -5.00
N GLY A 151 14.04 -9.07 -5.06
CA GLY A 151 14.92 -8.09 -4.44
C GLY A 151 16.11 -7.66 -5.31
N ASP A 152 16.38 -8.31 -6.45
CA ASP A 152 17.46 -7.90 -7.37
C ASP A 152 17.00 -6.73 -8.25
N PRO A 153 17.51 -5.51 -8.04
CA PRO A 153 17.06 -4.36 -8.81
C PRO A 153 17.44 -4.44 -10.30
N ASN A 154 18.34 -5.35 -10.69
CA ASN A 154 18.75 -5.61 -12.07
C ASN A 154 18.00 -6.78 -12.72
N GLU A 155 17.00 -7.34 -12.04
CA GLU A 155 16.26 -8.49 -12.55
C GLU A 155 15.64 -8.20 -13.93
N THR A 156 15.81 -9.15 -14.84
CA THR A 156 15.34 -9.05 -16.24
C THR A 156 14.15 -9.96 -16.51
N ASN A 157 13.97 -11.01 -15.71
CA ASN A 157 12.83 -11.91 -15.79
C ASN A 157 11.58 -11.21 -15.23
N ALA A 158 10.57 -11.05 -16.08
CA ALA A 158 9.31 -10.42 -15.68
C ALA A 158 8.61 -11.15 -14.53
N GLY A 159 8.69 -12.49 -14.48
CA GLY A 159 8.08 -13.27 -13.40
C GLY A 159 8.75 -13.03 -12.05
N GLU A 160 10.06 -12.77 -12.04
CA GLU A 160 10.80 -12.46 -10.81
C GLU A 160 10.64 -11.00 -10.37
N ARG A 161 10.17 -10.13 -11.26
CA ARG A 161 9.79 -8.74 -10.98
C ARG A 161 8.37 -8.59 -10.43
N LEU A 162 7.53 -9.62 -10.55
CA LEU A 162 6.13 -9.57 -10.15
C LEU A 162 5.99 -9.63 -8.63
N SER A 163 5.16 -8.75 -8.09
CA SER A 163 4.67 -8.83 -6.72
C SER A 163 3.15 -8.85 -6.73
N SER A 164 2.57 -9.88 -6.13
CA SER A 164 1.13 -10.00 -5.94
C SER A 164 0.78 -10.67 -4.62
N ALA A 165 -0.19 -10.09 -3.92
CA ALA A 165 -0.66 -10.62 -2.65
C ALA A 165 -2.10 -10.21 -2.37
N ALA A 166 -2.75 -10.99 -1.53
CA ALA A 166 -4.01 -10.65 -0.88
C ALA A 166 -3.80 -10.55 0.64
N PHE A 167 -4.50 -9.65 1.30
CA PHE A 167 -4.36 -9.43 2.73
C PHE A 167 -5.69 -9.18 3.42
N ASP A 168 -5.72 -9.53 4.70
CA ASP A 168 -6.82 -9.28 5.64
C ASP A 168 -6.22 -8.96 7.00
N VAL A 169 -6.23 -7.68 7.33
CA VAL A 169 -5.54 -7.15 8.51
C VAL A 169 -6.45 -6.31 9.38
N THR A 170 -6.12 -6.26 10.65
CA THR A 170 -6.69 -5.30 11.59
C THR A 170 -5.68 -4.19 11.83
N VAL A 171 -6.08 -2.96 11.56
CA VAL A 171 -5.26 -1.76 11.77
C VAL A 171 -5.78 -0.95 12.95
N ALA A 172 -4.87 -0.25 13.61
CA ALA A 172 -5.18 0.69 14.68
C ALA A 172 -4.03 1.70 14.85
N ASP A 173 -4.28 2.79 15.57
CA ASP A 173 -3.21 3.66 16.06
C ASP A 173 -2.58 3.02 17.32
N PRO A 174 -1.28 2.63 17.28
CA PRO A 174 -0.61 2.02 18.43
C PRO A 174 -0.67 2.86 19.70
N ARG A 175 -0.77 4.20 19.59
CA ARG A 175 -0.87 5.12 20.73
C ARG A 175 -2.16 4.95 21.54
N LYS A 176 -3.15 4.21 21.03
CA LYS A 176 -4.38 3.84 21.76
C LYS A 176 -4.20 2.65 22.70
N GLN A 177 -3.00 2.08 22.75
CA GLN A 177 -2.67 1.06 23.72
C GLN A 177 -2.71 1.63 25.15
N PRO A 178 -3.34 0.93 26.11
CA PRO A 178 -3.33 1.35 27.51
C PRO A 178 -1.92 1.46 28.10
N ALA A 179 -1.75 2.38 29.04
CA ALA A 179 -0.51 2.51 29.82
C ALA A 179 -0.22 1.20 30.58
N GLY A 180 1.04 0.76 30.56
CA GLY A 180 1.46 -0.53 31.14
C GLY A 180 1.29 -1.74 30.22
N GLY A 181 0.82 -1.54 28.98
CA GLY A 181 0.59 -2.60 28.00
C GLY A 181 -0.83 -3.16 28.06
N GLY A 182 -1.15 -4.06 27.11
CA GLY A 182 -2.49 -4.62 26.93
C GLY A 182 -3.03 -4.44 25.51
N PRO A 183 -4.20 -5.03 25.19
CA PRO A 183 -4.80 -4.89 23.86
C PRO A 183 -5.35 -3.48 23.64
N ILE A 184 -5.26 -3.00 22.40
CA ILE A 184 -5.96 -1.78 21.97
C ILE A 184 -7.47 -2.04 22.04
N PRO A 185 -8.29 -1.13 22.62
CA PRO A 185 -9.73 -1.32 22.70
C PRO A 185 -10.38 -1.51 21.32
N GLU A 186 -11.36 -2.43 21.22
CA GLU A 186 -12.05 -2.81 19.98
C GLU A 186 -12.62 -1.62 19.19
N GLN A 187 -13.07 -0.57 19.88
CA GLN A 187 -13.60 0.65 19.26
C GLN A 187 -12.59 1.45 18.43
N TYR A 188 -11.29 1.17 18.57
CA TYR A 188 -10.20 1.78 17.79
C TYR A 188 -9.67 0.86 16.70
N LEU A 189 -10.23 -0.35 16.55
CA LEU A 189 -9.80 -1.32 15.58
C LEU A 189 -10.60 -1.18 14.29
N SER A 190 -9.94 -1.40 13.16
CA SER A 190 -10.59 -1.45 11.85
C SER A 190 -10.04 -2.60 11.02
N ARG A 191 -10.91 -3.37 10.39
CA ARG A 191 -10.51 -4.41 9.44
C ARG A 191 -10.29 -3.80 8.07
N VAL A 192 -9.15 -4.06 7.46
CA VAL A 192 -8.77 -3.62 6.12
C VAL A 192 -8.42 -4.86 5.32
N THR A 193 -9.07 -5.01 4.16
CA THR A 193 -8.85 -6.12 3.24
C THR A 193 -8.47 -5.59 1.88
N GLY A 194 -7.76 -6.39 1.11
CA GLY A 194 -7.37 -5.97 -0.21
C GLY A 194 -6.46 -6.93 -0.91
N TRP A 195 -6.02 -6.53 -2.09
CA TRP A 195 -5.05 -7.24 -2.89
C TRP A 195 -4.28 -6.24 -3.74
N PHE A 196 -3.13 -6.67 -4.24
CA PHE A 196 -2.36 -5.90 -5.22
C PHE A 196 -1.63 -6.83 -6.17
N GLN A 197 -1.32 -6.31 -7.34
CA GLN A 197 -0.46 -6.91 -8.33
C GLN A 197 0.24 -5.82 -9.13
N PHE A 198 1.57 -5.83 -9.14
CA PHE A 198 2.38 -4.92 -9.96
C PHE A 198 3.75 -5.53 -10.26
N TYR A 199 4.43 -4.99 -11.27
CA TYR A 199 5.80 -5.35 -11.57
C TYR A 199 6.74 -4.30 -10.98
N PHE A 200 7.83 -4.73 -10.35
CA PHE A 200 8.90 -3.82 -9.94
C PHE A 200 9.49 -3.16 -11.20
N GLU A 201 9.55 -1.84 -11.21
CA GLU A 201 10.23 -1.07 -12.26
C GLU A 201 11.37 -0.26 -11.66
N ARG A 202 12.54 -0.31 -12.30
CA ARG A 202 13.67 0.49 -11.88
C ARG A 202 13.47 1.94 -12.34
N GLY A 203 13.49 2.85 -11.38
CA GLY A 203 13.51 4.29 -11.62
C GLY A 203 12.80 5.00 -10.48
N GLN A 204 13.39 6.06 -9.93
CA GLN A 204 12.59 6.99 -9.14
C GLN A 204 11.70 7.77 -10.11
N PRO A 205 10.45 8.08 -9.73
CA PRO A 205 9.65 9.06 -10.46
C PRO A 205 10.52 10.31 -10.63
N GLY A 206 10.62 10.78 -11.87
CA GLY A 206 11.43 11.94 -12.19
C GLY A 206 10.94 13.10 -11.32
N GLN A 207 11.76 13.52 -10.36
CA GLN A 207 11.45 14.65 -9.52
C GLN A 207 11.07 15.82 -10.44
N PRO A 208 9.84 16.36 -10.39
CA PRO A 208 9.55 17.59 -11.09
C PRO A 208 10.34 18.68 -10.35
N PHE A 209 11.50 19.03 -10.88
CA PHE A 209 12.20 20.24 -10.45
C PHE A 209 11.28 21.44 -10.80
N PRO A 210 10.91 22.29 -9.81
CA PRO A 210 10.31 23.57 -10.12
C PRO A 210 11.27 24.51 -10.86
#